data_AF-A0ABC8QWD3-F1
#
_entry.id   AF-A0ABC8QWD3-F1
#
_cell.length_a   1.000
_cell.length_b   1.000
_cell.length_c   1.000
_cell.angle_alpha   90.00
_cell.angle_beta   90.00
_cell.angle_gamma   90.00
#
_symmetry.space_group_name_H-M   'P 1'
#
loop_
_entity.id
_entity.type
_entity.pdbx_description
1 polymer ?
#
loop_
_entity_poly.entity_id
_entity_poly.type
_entity_poly.pdbx_seq_one_letter_code
_entity_poly.pdbx_strand_id
1 'polypeptide(L)'
;MATPKEHVEEIRRTKFSIGGEPNPLTEDLHQAVKNLSAELYAKDVHFLMELIQNAEDNEYLEGVEPSLEFVITSRDITATGALATLLVFNNEKGFSPKNIESICSVGRSTKKGLRKRGYIGEKGMSITIHF
;
A
#
# COMPACT_ATOMS: atom_id res chain seq x y z
N MET A 1 -13.31 15.04 15.16
CA MET A 1 -12.90 14.08 14.11
C MET A 1 -11.61 13.43 14.59
N ALA A 2 -11.47 12.11 14.47
CA ALA A 2 -10.22 11.43 14.78
C ALA A 2 -9.13 11.90 13.81
N THR A 3 -7.91 12.09 14.34
CA THR A 3 -6.72 12.40 13.55
C THR A 3 -6.29 11.19 12.71
N PRO A 4 -5.51 11.38 11.62
CA PRO A 4 -4.98 10.27 10.84
C PRO A 4 -4.20 9.26 11.70
N LYS A 5 -3.49 9.73 12.72
CA LYS A 5 -2.74 8.88 13.65
C LYS A 5 -3.67 8.01 14.50
N GLU A 6 -4.75 8.58 15.03
CA GLU A 6 -5.73 7.82 15.82
C GLU A 6 -6.44 6.75 14.97
N HIS A 7 -6.74 7.05 13.70
CA HIS A 7 -7.30 6.08 12.76
C HIS A 7 -6.37 4.89 12.50
N VAL A 8 -5.07 5.16 12.31
CA VAL A 8 -4.06 4.11 12.14
C VAL A 8 -3.95 3.24 13.40
N GLU A 9 -3.91 3.84 14.59
CA GLU A 9 -3.87 3.08 15.85
C GLU A 9 -5.13 2.23 16.07
N GLU A 10 -6.29 2.74 15.67
CA GLU A 10 -7.53 1.96 15.71
C GLU A 10 -7.45 0.73 14.79
N ILE A 11 -6.97 0.89 13.55
CA ILE A 11 -6.78 -0.23 12.62
C ILE A 11 -5.77 -1.25 13.18
N ARG A 12 -4.63 -0.79 13.72
CA ARG A 12 -3.60 -1.65 14.30
C ARG A 12 -4.17 -2.53 15.42
N ARG A 13 -4.95 -1.94 16.32
CA ARG A 13 -5.58 -2.65 17.44
C ARG A 13 -6.70 -3.57 16.99
N THR A 14 -7.63 -3.08 16.17
CA THR A 14 -8.89 -3.81 15.88
C THR A 14 -8.74 -4.84 14.78
N LYS A 15 -8.00 -4.51 13.71
CA LYS A 15 -7.88 -5.36 12.52
C LYS A 15 -6.71 -6.34 12.62
N PHE A 16 -5.62 -5.89 13.23
CA PHE A 16 -4.38 -6.66 13.31
C PHE A 16 -4.06 -7.16 14.71
N SER A 17 -4.86 -6.80 15.73
CA SER A 17 -4.65 -7.19 17.13
C SER A 17 -3.27 -6.81 17.68
N ILE A 18 -2.65 -5.75 17.12
CA ILE A 18 -1.32 -5.29 17.56
C ILE A 18 -1.45 -4.64 18.93
N GLY A 19 -0.70 -5.15 19.91
CA GLY A 19 -0.75 -4.70 21.30
C GLY A 19 -1.94 -5.25 22.11
N GLY A 20 -2.73 -6.15 21.54
CA GLY A 20 -3.79 -6.91 22.21
C GLY A 20 -3.50 -8.41 22.26
N GLU A 21 -4.52 -9.21 22.56
CA GLU A 21 -4.41 -10.67 22.55
C GLU A 21 -4.11 -11.18 21.12
N PRO A 22 -3.13 -12.10 20.96
CA PRO A 22 -2.79 -12.63 19.66
C PRO A 22 -3.99 -13.34 19.00
N ASN A 23 -4.30 -12.99 17.75
CA ASN A 23 -5.25 -13.74 16.95
C ASN A 23 -4.52 -14.92 16.28
N PRO A 24 -4.87 -16.19 16.59
CA PRO A 24 -4.19 -17.35 16.03
C PRO A 24 -4.30 -17.44 14.49
N LEU A 25 -5.33 -16.82 13.88
CA LEU A 25 -5.51 -16.79 12.43
C LEU A 25 -4.56 -15.82 11.71
N THR A 26 -3.89 -14.92 12.43
CA THR A 26 -2.99 -13.93 11.83
C THR A 26 -1.76 -14.60 11.23
N GLU A 27 -1.24 -15.67 11.84
CA GLU A 27 -0.08 -16.41 11.34
C GLU A 27 -0.41 -17.15 10.03
N ASP A 28 -1.55 -17.86 10.01
CA ASP A 28 -2.06 -18.52 8.80
C ASP A 28 -2.31 -17.53 7.67
N LEU A 29 -2.88 -16.36 7.98
CA LEU A 29 -3.09 -15.29 7.00
C LEU A 29 -1.77 -14.73 6.46
N HIS A 30 -0.79 -14.47 7.32
CA HIS A 30 0.53 -14.03 6.90
C HIS A 30 1.20 -15.06 5.99
N GLN A 31 1.09 -16.35 6.32
CA GLN A 31 1.67 -17.42 5.52
C GLN A 31 0.95 -17.55 4.16
N ALA A 32 -0.39 -17.42 4.13
CA ALA A 32 -1.16 -17.42 2.90
C ALA A 32 -0.81 -16.23 1.99
N VAL A 33 -0.69 -15.02 2.56
CA VAL A 33 -0.28 -13.81 1.82
C VAL A 33 1.15 -13.96 1.29
N LYS A 34 2.07 -14.50 2.10
CA LYS A 34 3.46 -14.75 1.69
C LYS A 34 3.53 -15.72 0.51
N ASN A 35 2.83 -16.85 0.58
CA ASN A 35 2.81 -17.84 -0.50
C ASN A 35 2.19 -17.26 -1.78
N LEU A 36 1.08 -16.54 -1.65
CA LEU A 36 0.43 -15.86 -2.77
C LEU A 36 1.33 -14.80 -3.40
N SER A 37 2.06 -14.03 -2.59
CA SER A 37 3.00 -13.03 -3.10
C SER A 37 4.14 -13.69 -3.89
N ALA A 38 4.71 -14.79 -3.41
CA ALA A 38 5.78 -15.52 -4.07
C ALA A 38 5.38 -16.04 -5.46
N GLU A 39 4.13 -16.45 -5.64
CA GLU A 39 3.59 -16.90 -6.94
C GLU A 39 3.32 -15.73 -7.92
N LEU A 40 3.16 -14.51 -7.42
CA LEU A 40 2.82 -13.32 -8.21
C LEU A 40 4.05 -12.52 -8.70
N TYR A 41 5.23 -12.72 -8.10
CA TYR A 41 6.50 -12.09 -8.50
C TYR A 41 7.08 -12.61 -9.82
N ALA A 42 6.22 -12.95 -10.80
CA ALA A 42 6.67 -13.50 -12.07
C ALA A 42 7.29 -12.46 -13.03
N LYS A 43 7.14 -11.14 -12.79
CA LYS A 43 7.64 -10.09 -13.70
C LYS A 43 7.86 -8.74 -12.99
N ASP A 44 9.12 -8.41 -12.73
CA ASP A 44 9.60 -7.21 -11.99
C ASP A 44 9.08 -5.85 -12.52
N VAL A 45 8.75 -5.77 -13.81
CA VAL A 45 8.27 -4.52 -14.44
C VAL A 45 6.84 -4.15 -14.01
N HIS A 46 6.02 -5.12 -13.61
CA HIS A 46 4.63 -4.83 -13.21
C HIS A 46 4.56 -4.00 -11.92
N PHE A 47 5.49 -4.20 -10.99
CA PHE A 47 5.56 -3.43 -9.75
C PHE A 47 5.74 -1.93 -10.02
N LEU A 48 6.66 -1.56 -10.92
CA LEU A 48 6.89 -0.15 -11.25
C LEU A 48 5.65 0.46 -11.91
N MET A 49 5.00 -0.29 -12.81
CA MET A 49 3.77 0.17 -13.46
C MET A 49 2.61 0.34 -12.47
N GLU A 50 2.51 -0.52 -11.45
CA GLU A 50 1.50 -0.38 -10.38
C GLU A 50 1.73 0.89 -9.55
N LEU A 51 2.98 1.24 -9.26
CA LEU A 51 3.32 2.49 -8.56
C LEU A 51 2.95 3.72 -9.38
N ILE A 52 3.25 3.71 -10.68
CA ILE A 52 2.88 4.80 -11.59
C ILE A 52 1.37 4.95 -11.66
N GLN A 53 0.64 3.84 -11.79
CA GLN A 53 -0.83 3.87 -11.80
C GLN A 53 -1.42 4.37 -10.49
N ASN A 54 -0.81 4.03 -9.35
CA ASN A 54 -1.24 4.60 -8.07
C ASN A 54 -1.05 6.12 -8.08
N ALA A 55 0.08 6.62 -8.59
CA ALA A 55 0.31 8.06 -8.71
C ALA A 55 -0.63 8.75 -9.73
N GLU A 56 -1.06 8.07 -10.79
CA GLU A 56 -2.08 8.57 -11.72
C GLU A 56 -3.47 8.65 -11.07
N ASP A 57 -3.79 7.70 -10.18
CA ASP A 57 -5.09 7.60 -9.49
C ASP A 57 -5.22 8.55 -8.29
N ASN A 58 -4.15 9.26 -7.94
CA ASN A 58 -4.07 10.16 -6.79
C ASN A 58 -4.91 11.44 -6.96
N GLU A 59 -5.27 12.05 -5.83
CA GLU A 59 -5.94 13.35 -5.81
C GLU A 59 -4.95 14.50 -5.53
N TYR A 60 -4.81 15.41 -6.48
CA TYR A 60 -3.94 16.58 -6.37
C TYR A 60 -4.74 17.86 -6.10
N LEU A 61 -4.09 18.86 -5.49
CA LEU A 61 -4.70 20.18 -5.29
C LEU A 61 -4.86 20.91 -6.62
N GLU A 62 -5.87 21.77 -6.71
CA GLU A 62 -6.11 22.57 -7.91
C GLU A 62 -4.91 23.49 -8.22
N GLY A 63 -4.49 23.52 -9.48
CA GLY A 63 -3.33 24.31 -9.92
C GLY A 63 -1.96 23.73 -9.55
N VAL A 64 -1.90 22.56 -8.91
CA VAL A 64 -0.64 21.84 -8.67
C VAL A 64 -0.38 20.86 -9.81
N GLU A 65 0.84 20.87 -10.35
CA GLU A 65 1.27 19.87 -11.33
C GLU A 65 1.63 18.55 -10.61
N PRO A 66 1.00 17.41 -10.96
CA PRO A 66 1.35 16.12 -10.39
C PRO A 66 2.82 15.76 -10.65
N SER A 67 3.48 15.19 -9.65
CA SER A 67 4.86 14.72 -9.75
C SER A 67 5.03 13.36 -9.11
N LEU A 68 5.91 12.55 -9.68
CA LEU A 68 6.31 11.24 -9.18
C LEU A 68 7.84 11.13 -9.33
N GLU A 69 8.53 10.87 -8.22
CA GLU A 69 9.99 10.77 -8.17
C GLU A 69 10.42 9.43 -7.56
N PHE A 70 11.43 8.82 -8.18
CA PHE A 70 12.05 7.59 -7.71
C PHE A 70 13.50 7.87 -7.31
N VAL A 71 13.85 7.57 -6.06
CA VAL A 71 15.20 7.77 -5.53
C VAL A 71 15.71 6.45 -4.98
N ILE A 72 16.88 6.00 -5.44
CA ILE A 72 17.56 4.82 -4.88
C ILE A 72 18.71 5.30 -4.02
N THR A 73 18.76 4.81 -2.78
CA THR A 73 19.84 5.10 -1.84
C THR A 73 20.41 3.81 -1.25
N SER A 74 21.71 3.79 -0.96
CA SER A 74 22.36 2.69 -0.22
C SER A 74 22.17 2.80 1.29
N ARG A 75 21.55 3.88 1.78
CA ARG A 75 21.22 4.05 3.19
C ARG A 75 19.96 3.25 3.51
N ASP A 76 20.06 2.35 4.48
CA ASP A 76 18.89 1.69 5.05
C ASP A 76 18.12 2.66 5.95
N ILE A 77 17.16 3.36 5.36
CA ILE A 77 16.26 4.27 6.06
C ILE A 77 15.12 3.54 6.79
N THR A 78 14.87 2.27 6.43
CA THR A 78 13.80 1.44 7.00
C THR A 78 14.23 0.67 8.25
N ALA A 79 15.54 0.65 8.53
CA ALA A 79 16.16 -0.16 9.59
C ALA A 79 15.83 -1.66 9.48
N THR A 80 15.72 -2.17 8.25
CA THR A 80 15.40 -3.58 7.96
C THR A 80 16.62 -4.43 7.62
N GLY A 81 17.82 -3.82 7.55
CA GLY A 81 19.05 -4.44 7.08
C GLY A 81 19.20 -4.45 5.55
N ALA A 82 18.41 -3.65 4.83
CA ALA A 82 18.41 -3.62 3.37
C ALA A 82 19.71 -3.02 2.80
N LEU A 83 20.24 -3.61 1.71
CA LEU A 83 21.44 -3.11 1.02
C LEU A 83 21.20 -1.82 0.23
N ALA A 84 19.95 -1.59 -0.17
CA ALA A 84 19.50 -0.37 -0.81
C ALA A 84 18.02 -0.16 -0.50
N THR A 85 17.58 1.09 -0.53
CA THR A 85 16.17 1.47 -0.38
C THR A 85 15.72 2.26 -1.61
N LEU A 86 14.59 1.84 -2.18
CA LEU A 86 13.85 2.62 -3.16
C LEU A 86 12.84 3.50 -2.43
N LEU A 87 12.99 4.80 -2.61
CA LEU A 87 12.06 5.83 -2.19
C LEU A 87 11.19 6.25 -3.37
N VAL A 88 9.89 6.37 -3.12
CA VAL A 88 8.91 6.81 -4.13
C VAL A 88 8.15 7.99 -3.54
N PHE A 89 8.27 9.15 -4.18
CA PHE A 89 7.62 10.38 -3.74
C PHE A 89 6.58 10.81 -4.76
N ASN A 90 5.43 11.26 -4.29
CA ASN A 90 4.47 12.01 -5.08
C ASN A 90 3.95 13.19 -4.26
N ASN A 91 3.38 14.19 -4.93
CA ASN A 91 2.83 15.39 -4.30
C ASN A 91 1.30 15.33 -4.14
N GLU A 92 0.75 14.15 -3.89
CA GLU A 92 -0.67 13.98 -3.61
C GLU A 92 -1.11 14.81 -2.40
N LYS A 93 -2.40 15.17 -2.36
CA LYS A 93 -3.06 15.80 -1.21
C LYS A 93 -2.95 15.00 0.09
N GLY A 94 -2.63 13.70 0.01
CA GLY A 94 -2.47 12.77 1.11
C GLY A 94 -3.64 11.81 1.27
N PHE A 95 -3.46 10.78 2.10
CA PHE A 95 -4.46 9.73 2.28
C PHE A 95 -5.66 10.16 3.13
N SER A 96 -6.86 9.85 2.65
CA SER A 96 -8.07 9.82 3.47
C SER A 96 -8.14 8.55 4.33
N PRO A 97 -8.97 8.52 5.40
CA PRO A 97 -9.21 7.29 6.18
C PRO A 97 -9.61 6.08 5.32
N LYS A 98 -10.39 6.33 4.26
CA LYS A 98 -10.81 5.29 3.30
C LYS A 98 -9.65 4.75 2.47
N ASN A 99 -8.67 5.59 2.11
CA ASN A 99 -7.46 5.12 1.44
C ASN A 99 -6.67 4.18 2.36
N ILE A 100 -6.48 4.55 3.63
CA ILE A 100 -5.79 3.71 4.62
C ILE A 100 -6.51 2.38 4.83
N GLU A 101 -7.83 2.38 4.98
CA GLU A 101 -8.62 1.15 5.09
C GLU A 101 -8.46 0.22 3.88
N SER A 102 -8.41 0.82 2.69
CA SER A 102 -8.25 0.10 1.42
C SER A 102 -6.87 -0.54 1.30
N ILE A 103 -5.79 0.19 1.65
CA ILE A 103 -4.41 -0.32 1.68
C ILE A 103 -4.28 -1.46 2.69
N CYS A 104 -4.90 -1.32 3.87
CA CYS A 104 -4.87 -2.35 4.91
C CYS A 104 -5.81 -3.53 4.62
N SER A 105 -6.50 -3.59 3.48
CA SER A 105 -7.44 -4.66 3.15
C SER A 105 -6.82 -5.71 2.23
N VAL A 106 -6.93 -6.99 2.62
CA VAL A 106 -6.49 -8.12 1.78
C VAL A 106 -7.69 -8.62 0.96
N GLY A 107 -7.55 -8.71 -0.36
CA GLY A 107 -8.53 -9.31 -1.25
C GLY A 107 -9.81 -8.48 -1.51
N ARG A 108 -9.86 -7.23 -1.04
CA ARG A 108 -10.99 -6.30 -1.27
C ARG A 108 -10.54 -5.13 -2.14
N SER A 109 -10.54 -5.32 -3.47
CA SER A 109 -10.24 -4.22 -4.41
C SER A 109 -11.38 -3.21 -4.45
N THR A 110 -11.05 -1.93 -4.22
CA THR A 110 -11.95 -0.80 -4.51
C THR A 110 -12.12 -0.55 -6.02
N LYS A 111 -11.27 -1.15 -6.86
CA LYS A 111 -11.26 -1.00 -8.32
C LYS A 111 -12.02 -2.12 -9.07
N LYS A 112 -12.59 -3.09 -8.34
CA LYS A 112 -13.36 -4.20 -8.92
C LYS A 112 -14.54 -3.65 -9.76
N GLY A 113 -14.51 -3.86 -11.08
CA GLY A 113 -15.57 -3.41 -11.99
C GLY A 113 -15.40 -2.02 -12.61
N LEU A 114 -14.31 -1.29 -12.32
CA LEU A 114 -14.00 0.03 -12.91
C LEU A 114 -13.20 -0.05 -14.22
N ARG A 115 -13.01 -1.25 -14.78
CA ARG A 115 -12.19 -1.53 -15.96
C ARG A 115 -12.54 -0.69 -17.20
N LYS A 116 -13.78 -0.20 -17.33
CA LYS A 116 -14.21 0.69 -18.42
C LYS A 116 -13.50 2.05 -18.44
N ARG A 117 -12.83 2.45 -17.34
CA ARG A 117 -12.08 3.71 -17.22
C ARG A 117 -10.55 3.54 -17.28
N GLY A 118 -10.05 2.34 -17.61
CA GLY A 118 -8.61 2.10 -17.76
C GLY A 118 -7.86 1.65 -16.50
N TYR A 119 -8.53 1.55 -15.34
CA TYR A 119 -7.89 1.13 -14.10
C TYR A 119 -7.47 -0.36 -14.12
N ILE A 120 -6.20 -0.62 -13.78
CA ILE A 120 -5.66 -1.97 -13.51
C ILE A 120 -5.52 -2.12 -11.97
N GLY A 121 -5.89 -3.29 -11.42
CA GLY A 121 -5.88 -3.53 -9.96
C GLY A 121 -7.11 -4.25 -9.36
N GLU A 122 -7.88 -5.00 -10.16
CA GLU A 122 -9.13 -5.65 -9.70
C GLU A 122 -8.96 -6.71 -8.61
N LYS A 123 -7.74 -7.21 -8.37
CA LYS A 123 -7.50 -8.33 -7.45
C LYS A 123 -7.42 -7.94 -5.98
N GLY A 124 -7.24 -6.65 -5.64
CA GLY A 124 -7.22 -6.20 -4.24
C GLY A 124 -5.99 -6.70 -3.49
N MET A 125 -4.88 -6.81 -4.23
CA MET A 125 -3.58 -7.28 -3.74
C MET A 125 -2.56 -6.15 -3.87
N SER A 126 -2.94 -4.94 -3.47
CA SER A 126 -1.99 -3.83 -3.42
C SER A 126 -0.90 -4.19 -2.41
N ILE A 127 0.37 -4.15 -2.84
CA ILE A 127 1.51 -4.38 -1.95
C ILE A 127 1.44 -3.38 -0.80
N THR A 128 1.47 -3.89 0.43
CA THR A 128 1.60 -3.05 1.63
C THR A 128 3.03 -2.53 1.68
N ILE A 129 3.24 -1.28 1.29
CA ILE A 129 4.49 -0.57 1.52
C ILE A 129 4.42 -0.05 2.95
N HIS A 130 5.32 -0.52 3.81
CA HIS A 130 5.50 0.04 5.14
C HIS A 130 6.04 1.47 4.99
N PHE A 131 5.28 2.46 5.48
CA PHE A 131 5.78 3.80 5.77
C PHE A 131 6.47 3.83 7.14
#